data_AF-A0A258NBL3-F1
#
_entry.id   AF-A0A258NBL3-F1
#
_cell.length_a   1.000
_cell.length_b   1.000
_cell.length_c   1.000
_cell.angle_alpha   90.00
_cell.angle_beta   90.00
_cell.angle_gamma   90.00
#
_symmetry.space_group_name_H-M   'P 1'
#
loop_
_entity.id
_entity.type
_entity.pdbx_description
1 polymer ?
#
loop_
_entity_poly.entity_id
_entity_poly.type
_entity_poly.pdbx_seq_one_letter_code
_entity_poly.pdbx_strand_id
1 'polypeptide(L)'
;RASDRFARASFLIHAVPKQADPRFISAVPGQSFANQAALSVLGVMRSVGVPLGITTPNQPNISSSLWRSVADQKNKVYFFDSSTSPNAFWVPLADLDLKEGASVKKLVLEGGKVYSGNAAAQFEAAPAFTFLPGKP
;
A
#
# COMPACT_ATOMS: atom_id res chain seq x y z
N ARG A 1 7.34 20.32 0.44
CA ARG A 1 6.08 20.87 1.02
C ARG A 1 4.88 20.07 0.51
N ALA A 2 3.68 20.30 1.05
CA ALA A 2 2.47 19.58 0.63
C ALA A 2 2.08 19.86 -0.83
N SER A 3 2.18 21.12 -1.28
CA SER A 3 1.98 21.54 -2.67
C SER A 3 2.85 20.77 -3.66
N ASP A 4 4.12 20.55 -3.32
CA ASP A 4 5.08 19.90 -4.21
C ASP A 4 4.73 18.42 -4.38
N ARG A 5 4.29 17.76 -3.30
CA ARG A 5 3.79 16.38 -3.35
C ARG A 5 2.56 16.29 -4.26
N PHE A 6 1.63 17.23 -4.12
CA PHE A 6 0.42 17.30 -4.94
C PHE A 6 0.76 17.47 -6.43
N ALA A 7 1.61 18.45 -6.76
CA ALA A 7 2.02 18.71 -8.14
C ALA A 7 2.73 17.50 -8.77
N ARG A 8 3.67 16.87 -8.05
CA ARG A 8 4.37 15.66 -8.54
C ARG A 8 3.43 14.47 -8.72
N ALA A 9 2.53 14.22 -7.75
CA ALA A 9 1.54 13.15 -7.87
C ALA A 9 0.67 13.36 -9.11
N SER A 10 0.14 14.58 -9.29
CA SER A 10 -0.70 14.95 -10.41
C SER A 10 0.01 14.75 -11.75
N PHE A 11 1.27 15.19 -11.88
CA PHE A 11 2.03 14.97 -13.10
C PHE A 11 2.28 13.47 -13.36
N LEU A 12 2.84 12.75 -12.38
CA LEU A 12 3.29 11.38 -12.56
C LEU A 12 2.14 10.40 -12.82
N ILE A 13 0.99 10.56 -12.15
CA ILE A 13 -0.16 9.66 -12.34
C ILE A 13 -0.74 9.74 -13.76
N HIS A 14 -0.58 10.88 -14.44
CA HIS A 14 -0.99 11.03 -15.83
C HIS A 14 0.08 10.53 -16.83
N ALA A 15 1.35 10.49 -16.41
CA ALA A 15 2.49 10.10 -17.23
C ALA A 15 2.77 8.58 -17.24
N VAL A 16 2.34 7.84 -16.21
CA VAL A 16 2.53 6.38 -16.17
C VAL A 16 1.77 5.67 -17.31
N PRO A 17 2.26 4.53 -17.83
CA PRO A 17 1.60 3.80 -18.91
C PRO A 17 0.18 3.38 -18.55
N LYS A 18 -0.75 3.57 -19.49
CA LYS A 18 -2.18 3.21 -19.35
C LYS A 18 -2.53 1.86 -19.99
N GLN A 19 -1.52 1.15 -20.48
CA GLN A 19 -1.59 -0.17 -21.06
C GLN A 19 -0.30 -0.94 -20.76
N ALA A 20 -0.28 -2.25 -21.00
CA ALA A 20 0.92 -3.06 -20.85
C ALA A 20 2.07 -2.45 -21.65
N ASP A 21 3.21 -2.25 -21.00
CA ASP A 21 4.39 -1.69 -21.64
C ASP A 21 5.32 -2.85 -22.02
N PRO A 22 5.52 -3.13 -23.32
CA PRO A 22 6.30 -4.28 -23.76
C PRO A 22 7.77 -4.23 -23.29
N ARG A 23 8.27 -3.05 -22.89
CA ARG A 23 9.64 -2.88 -22.36
C ARG A 23 9.81 -3.44 -20.95
N PHE A 24 8.73 -3.51 -20.17
CA PHE A 24 8.80 -3.87 -18.75
C PHE A 24 7.92 -5.06 -18.38
N ILE A 25 6.89 -5.38 -19.18
CA ILE A 25 5.88 -6.38 -18.83
C ILE A 25 6.49 -7.77 -18.54
N SER A 26 7.60 -8.12 -19.19
CA SER A 26 8.33 -9.37 -18.95
C SER A 26 8.93 -9.48 -17.55
N ALA A 27 9.20 -8.34 -16.88
CA ALA A 27 9.68 -8.28 -15.50
C ALA A 27 8.55 -8.13 -14.47
N VAL A 28 7.31 -7.94 -14.91
CA VAL A 28 6.14 -7.79 -14.04
C VAL A 28 5.63 -9.17 -13.63
N PRO A 29 5.35 -9.44 -12.34
CA PRO A 29 4.78 -10.71 -11.90
C PRO A 29 3.52 -11.07 -12.69
N GLY A 30 3.45 -12.31 -13.19
CA GLY A 30 2.33 -12.77 -14.03
C GLY A 30 2.18 -12.05 -15.37
N GLN A 31 3.15 -11.21 -15.76
CA GLN A 31 3.17 -10.42 -17.01
C GLN A 31 1.83 -9.69 -17.26
N SER A 32 1.18 -9.25 -16.18
CA SER A 32 -0.17 -8.69 -16.23
C SER A 32 -0.13 -7.16 -16.16
N PHE A 33 -0.97 -6.51 -16.96
CA PHE A 33 -1.11 -5.06 -16.87
C PHE A 33 -1.62 -4.61 -15.50
N ALA A 34 -2.45 -5.42 -14.83
CA ALA A 34 -2.94 -5.10 -13.48
C ALA A 34 -1.78 -4.95 -12.48
N ASN A 35 -0.82 -5.90 -12.49
CA ASN A 35 0.36 -5.80 -11.65
C ASN A 35 1.27 -4.65 -12.08
N GLN A 36 1.44 -4.41 -13.38
CA GLN A 36 2.21 -3.26 -13.88
C GLN A 36 1.61 -1.94 -13.38
N ALA A 37 0.28 -1.79 -13.48
CA ALA A 37 -0.43 -0.59 -13.06
C ALA A 37 -0.33 -0.38 -11.54
N ALA A 38 -0.58 -1.42 -10.74
CA ALA A 38 -0.46 -1.34 -9.29
C ALA A 38 0.96 -0.95 -8.85
N LEU A 39 2.00 -1.55 -9.44
CA LEU A 39 3.39 -1.23 -9.16
C LEU A 39 3.80 0.16 -9.67
N SER A 40 3.23 0.63 -10.78
CA SER A 40 3.45 1.98 -11.27
C SER A 40 2.86 3.03 -10.31
N VAL A 41 1.63 2.80 -9.84
CA VAL A 41 1.00 3.65 -8.81
C VAL A 41 1.82 3.64 -7.52
N LEU A 42 2.30 2.47 -7.08
CA LEU A 42 3.19 2.38 -5.92
C LEU A 42 4.48 3.21 -6.11
N GLY A 43 5.04 3.20 -7.32
CA GLY A 43 6.17 4.06 -7.70
C GLY A 43 5.85 5.55 -7.57
N VAL A 44 4.68 5.99 -8.04
CA VAL A 44 4.20 7.37 -7.83
C VAL A 44 4.11 7.67 -6.33
N MET A 45 3.51 6.77 -5.53
CA MET A 45 3.39 6.94 -4.08
C MET A 45 4.74 7.04 -3.37
N ARG A 46 5.74 6.26 -3.80
CA ARG A 46 7.13 6.37 -3.29
C ARG A 46 7.73 7.75 -3.58
N SER A 47 7.51 8.30 -4.77
CA SER A 47 8.09 9.60 -5.18
C SER A 47 7.53 10.82 -4.41
N VAL A 48 6.34 10.66 -3.81
CA VAL A 48 5.69 11.71 -3.01
C VAL A 48 5.77 11.44 -1.51
N GLY A 49 6.36 10.32 -1.10
CA GLY A 49 6.65 10.02 0.30
C GLY A 49 7.67 10.99 0.89
N VAL A 50 7.57 11.20 2.21
CA VAL A 50 8.56 11.95 2.98
C VAL A 50 9.53 10.93 3.59
N PRO A 51 10.85 11.06 3.37
CA PRO A 51 11.83 10.14 3.94
C PRO A 51 11.75 10.05 5.47
N LEU A 52 12.16 8.90 6.01
CA LEU A 52 12.22 8.69 7.45
C LEU A 52 13.21 9.66 8.10
N GLY A 53 12.81 10.27 9.21
CA GLY A 53 13.67 11.13 10.03
C GLY A 53 13.89 12.55 9.52
N ILE A 54 13.38 12.91 8.33
CA ILE A 54 13.44 14.30 7.87
C ILE A 54 12.41 15.13 8.63
N THR A 55 12.90 16.17 9.31
CA THR A 55 12.09 17.25 9.86
C THR A 55 12.39 18.53 9.10
N THR A 56 11.40 19.42 9.01
CA THR A 56 11.59 20.75 8.44
C THR A 56 11.21 21.76 9.52
N PRO A 57 12.17 22.56 10.03
CA PRO A 57 11.88 23.57 11.03
C PRO A 57 10.69 24.45 10.62
N ASN A 58 9.80 24.73 11.57
CA ASN A 58 8.59 25.52 11.37
C ASN A 58 7.56 24.92 10.40
N GLN A 59 7.67 23.64 10.00
CA GLN A 59 6.70 22.94 9.15
C GLN A 59 6.25 21.61 9.80
N PRO A 60 5.51 21.66 10.92
CA PRO A 60 5.13 20.47 11.70
C PRO A 60 4.18 19.52 10.95
N ASN A 61 3.54 19.99 9.89
CA ASN A 61 2.68 19.21 9.00
C ASN A 61 3.46 18.36 7.98
N ILE A 62 4.79 18.44 7.97
CA ILE A 62 5.65 17.55 7.18
C ILE A 62 6.17 16.46 8.10
N SER A 63 5.63 15.25 7.93
CA SER A 63 5.97 14.07 8.71
C SER A 63 6.42 12.93 7.81
N SER A 64 7.27 12.05 8.35
CA SER A 64 7.79 10.86 7.64
C SER A 64 6.68 9.92 7.19
N SER A 65 6.81 9.38 5.97
CA SER A 65 5.91 8.36 5.46
C SER A 65 6.28 6.99 6.03
N LEU A 66 5.42 6.42 6.89
CA LEU A 66 5.69 5.15 7.56
C LEU A 66 5.36 3.92 6.69
N TRP A 67 4.33 4.01 5.86
CA TRP A 67 3.88 2.96 4.95
C TRP A 67 3.05 3.58 3.82
N ARG A 68 2.79 2.77 2.79
CA ARG A 68 1.97 3.10 1.62
C ARG A 68 1.03 1.93 1.31
N SER A 69 -0.10 2.22 0.67
CA SER A 69 -1.00 1.21 0.13
C SER A 69 -1.42 1.53 -1.30
N VAL A 70 -1.81 0.49 -2.03
CA VAL A 70 -2.47 0.59 -3.33
C VAL A 70 -3.66 -0.36 -3.33
N ALA A 71 -4.82 0.10 -3.78
CA ALA A 71 -6.00 -0.74 -3.94
C ALA A 71 -6.27 -0.94 -5.44
N ASP A 72 -6.05 -2.15 -5.94
CA ASP A 72 -6.59 -2.57 -7.23
C ASP A 72 -8.08 -2.84 -7.05
N GLN A 73 -8.89 -1.85 -7.39
CA GLN A 73 -10.34 -1.90 -7.20
C GLN A 73 -11.04 -2.83 -8.21
N LYS A 74 -10.42 -3.07 -9.38
CA LYS A 74 -10.99 -3.92 -10.42
C LYS A 74 -10.85 -5.39 -10.03
N ASN A 75 -9.66 -5.80 -9.62
CA ASN A 75 -9.36 -7.19 -9.26
C ASN A 75 -9.49 -7.46 -7.76
N LYS A 76 -9.83 -6.43 -6.96
CA LYS A 76 -10.03 -6.51 -5.51
C LYS A 76 -8.77 -7.03 -4.79
N VAL A 77 -7.63 -6.40 -5.06
CA VAL A 77 -6.35 -6.72 -4.41
C VAL A 77 -5.83 -5.49 -3.66
N TYR A 78 -5.45 -5.68 -2.39
CA TYR A 78 -4.89 -4.61 -1.56
C TYR A 78 -3.39 -4.83 -1.35
N PHE A 79 -2.57 -3.86 -1.73
CA PHE A 79 -1.13 -3.89 -1.61
C PHE A 79 -0.68 -3.04 -0.42
N PHE A 80 0.36 -3.50 0.27
CA PHE A 80 1.01 -2.79 1.37
C PHE A 80 2.52 -2.71 1.13
N ASP A 81 3.12 -1.57 1.47
CA ASP A 81 4.57 -1.37 1.41
C ASP A 81 5.04 -0.51 2.60
N SER A 82 5.89 -1.11 3.43
CA SER A 82 6.49 -0.45 4.59
C SER A 82 7.64 0.48 4.17
N SER A 83 7.82 1.59 4.90
CA SER A 83 9.04 2.41 4.79
C SER A 83 10.06 2.06 5.86
N THR A 84 9.67 1.35 6.93
CA THR A 84 10.50 1.04 8.10
C THR A 84 11.10 -0.37 8.08
N SER A 85 10.69 -1.19 7.11
CA SER A 85 11.19 -2.55 6.87
C SER A 85 11.06 -2.90 5.39
N PRO A 86 11.84 -3.85 4.86
CA PRO A 86 11.66 -4.35 3.50
C PRO A 86 10.42 -5.26 3.39
N ASN A 87 9.25 -4.74 3.77
CA ASN A 87 8.00 -5.48 3.88
C ASN A 87 6.99 -4.98 2.84
N ALA A 88 6.88 -5.74 1.75
CA ALA A 88 5.95 -5.48 0.67
C ALA A 88 5.19 -6.77 0.30
N PHE A 89 3.87 -6.70 0.35
CA PHE A 89 2.97 -7.84 0.11
C PHE A 89 1.63 -7.36 -0.42
N TRP A 90 0.77 -8.30 -0.80
CA TRP A 90 -0.60 -8.01 -1.21
C TRP A 90 -1.58 -9.02 -0.63
N VAL A 91 -2.86 -8.65 -0.66
CA VAL A 91 -3.98 -9.44 -0.16
C VAL A 91 -5.10 -9.40 -1.20
N PRO A 92 -5.30 -10.47 -1.99
CA PRO A 92 -6.49 -10.64 -2.79
C PRO A 92 -7.69 -10.83 -1.87
N LEU A 93 -8.72 -9.99 -2.00
CA LEU A 93 -9.92 -10.12 -1.15
C LEU A 93 -10.71 -11.40 -1.44
N ALA A 94 -10.54 -11.98 -2.64
CA ALA A 94 -11.13 -13.27 -3.00
C ALA A 94 -10.58 -14.44 -2.17
N ASP A 95 -9.39 -14.28 -1.57
CA ASP A 95 -8.76 -15.31 -0.73
C ASP A 95 -9.14 -15.18 0.75
N LEU A 96 -9.99 -14.21 1.09
CA LEU A 96 -10.52 -13.99 2.42
C LEU A 96 -11.97 -14.48 2.51
N ASP A 97 -12.34 -15.09 3.63
CA ASP A 97 -13.75 -15.35 3.95
C ASP A 97 -14.38 -14.10 4.55
N LEU A 98 -15.22 -13.42 3.77
CA LEU A 98 -15.90 -12.18 4.12
C LEU A 98 -17.43 -12.36 4.24
N LYS A 99 -17.90 -13.61 4.40
CA LYS A 99 -19.33 -13.91 4.57
C LYS A 99 -19.81 -13.43 5.95
N GLU A 100 -21.11 -13.19 6.06
CA GLU A 100 -21.74 -12.92 7.35
C GLU A 100 -21.46 -14.07 8.33
N GLY A 101 -21.04 -13.74 9.56
CA GLY A 101 -20.66 -14.70 10.58
C GLY A 101 -19.24 -15.27 10.47
N ALA A 102 -18.47 -14.92 9.42
CA ALA A 102 -17.07 -15.32 9.32
C ALA A 102 -16.24 -14.76 10.49
N SER A 103 -15.23 -15.51 10.93
CA SER A 103 -14.37 -15.09 12.04
C SER A 103 -13.54 -13.85 11.67
N VAL A 104 -13.44 -12.90 12.60
CA VAL A 104 -12.52 -11.75 12.46
C VAL A 104 -11.08 -12.26 12.43
N LYS A 105 -10.30 -11.74 11.48
CA LYS A 105 -8.88 -12.04 11.36
C LYS A 105 -8.01 -10.78 11.35
N LYS A 106 -6.78 -10.92 11.80
CA LYS A 106 -5.75 -9.87 11.84
C LYS A 106 -4.46 -10.36 11.20
N LEU A 107 -3.84 -9.50 10.39
CA LEU A 107 -2.45 -9.63 9.99
C LEU A 107 -1.63 -8.65 10.84
N VAL A 108 -0.75 -9.16 11.71
CA VAL A 108 0.02 -8.33 12.64
C VAL A 108 1.24 -7.76 11.93
N LEU A 109 1.35 -6.44 11.82
CA LEU A 109 2.52 -5.77 11.22
C LEU A 109 3.53 -5.25 12.25
N GLU A 110 3.12 -5.20 13.53
CA GLU A 110 3.94 -4.73 14.64
C GLU A 110 5.13 -5.66 14.94
N GLY A 111 6.13 -5.15 15.65
CA GLY A 111 7.29 -5.95 16.08
C GLY A 111 8.25 -6.34 14.95
N GLY A 112 8.23 -5.63 13.82
CA GLY A 112 9.14 -5.87 12.70
C GLY A 112 8.78 -7.11 11.86
N LYS A 113 7.55 -7.60 11.94
CA LYS A 113 7.07 -8.69 11.08
C LYS A 113 7.18 -8.30 9.60
N VAL A 114 7.68 -9.24 8.80
CA VAL A 114 7.86 -9.08 7.34
C VAL A 114 7.06 -10.16 6.63
N TYR A 115 6.30 -9.75 5.63
CA TYR A 115 5.53 -10.61 4.76
C TYR A 115 6.04 -10.45 3.32
N SER A 116 5.71 -11.40 2.46
CA SER A 116 6.05 -11.35 1.05
C SER A 116 5.00 -12.08 0.25
N GLY A 117 4.76 -11.63 -0.98
CA GLY A 117 3.79 -12.28 -1.84
C GLY A 117 2.35 -12.01 -1.42
N ASN A 118 1.50 -13.02 -1.66
CA ASN A 118 0.13 -13.05 -1.18
C ASN A 118 0.10 -13.41 0.31
N ALA A 119 -0.33 -12.48 1.16
CA ALA A 119 -0.38 -12.65 2.61
C ALA A 119 -1.75 -13.10 3.15
N ALA A 120 -2.75 -13.39 2.30
CA ALA A 120 -4.11 -13.70 2.72
C ALA A 120 -4.17 -14.90 3.70
N ALA A 121 -3.38 -15.95 3.44
CA ALA A 121 -3.32 -17.14 4.29
C ALA A 121 -2.64 -16.89 5.66
N GLN A 122 -1.94 -15.76 5.83
CA GLN A 122 -1.20 -15.42 7.05
C GLN A 122 -2.04 -14.61 8.05
N PHE A 123 -3.31 -14.35 7.72
CA PHE A 123 -4.27 -13.75 8.63
C PHE A 123 -4.68 -14.78 9.70
N GLU A 124 -4.53 -14.40 10.96
CA GLU A 124 -4.85 -15.23 12.11
C GLU A 124 -6.16 -14.76 12.77
N ALA A 125 -6.92 -15.68 13.36
CA ALA A 125 -8.13 -15.32 14.09
C ALA A 125 -7.78 -14.39 15.25
N ALA A 126 -8.53 -13.29 15.40
CA ALA A 126 -8.31 -12.30 16.44
C ALA A 126 -9.62 -11.59 16.78
N PRO A 127 -9.80 -11.12 18.03
CA PRO A 127 -10.92 -10.24 18.36
C PRO A 127 -10.82 -8.93 17.55
N ALA A 128 -11.98 -8.34 17.24
CA ALA A 128 -12.03 -6.98 16.70
C ALA A 128 -11.38 -6.00 17.68
N PHE A 129 -10.66 -5.00 17.15
CA PHE A 129 -10.06 -3.97 18.00
C PHE A 129 -11.15 -3.02 18.54
N THR A 130 -10.93 -2.51 19.75
CA THR A 130 -11.81 -1.51 20.35
C THR A 130 -11.52 -0.14 19.74
N PHE A 131 -12.53 0.48 19.13
CA PHE A 131 -12.42 1.87 18.70
C PHE A 131 -12.22 2.80 19.91
N LEU A 132 -11.34 3.79 19.77
CA LEU A 132 -11.20 4.83 20.80
C LEU A 132 -12.50 5.64 20.89
N PRO A 133 -12.94 6.03 22.11
CA PRO A 133 -14.11 6.88 22.26
C PRO A 133 -13.84 8.25 21.63
N GLY A 134 -14.76 8.71 20.78
CA GLY A 134 -14.72 10.07 20.26
C GLY A 134 -15.00 11.06 21.39
N LYS A 135 -13.97 11.78 21.84
CA LYS A 135 -14.14 12.97 22.67
C LYS A 135 -14.11 14.17 21.71
N PRO A 136 -15.21 14.91 21.53
CA PRO A 136 -15.23 16.10 20.68
C PRO A 136 -14.28 17.18 21.21
#